data_AF-A0A1F6MAW2-F1
#
_entry.id   AF-A0A1F6MAW2-F1
#
_cell.length_a   1.000
_cell.length_b   1.000
_cell.length_c   1.000
_cell.angle_alpha   90.00
_cell.angle_beta   90.00
_cell.angle_gamma   90.00
#
_symmetry.space_group_name_H-M   'P 1'
#
loop_
_entity.id
_entity.type
_entity.pdbx_description
1 polymer ?
#
loop_
_entity_poly.entity_id
_entity_poly.type
_entity_poly.pdbx_seq_one_letter_code
_entity_poly.pdbx_strand_id
1 'polypeptide(L)' 'MTLPKIDGIEVLAKIKADPVTSNIKIFILSNNNQDETIKRALKLGVDDYMIKVNFTPEEIVGKVDKVLKQ' A
#
# COMPACT_ATOMS: atom_id res chain seq x y z
N MET A 1 -0.16 7.49 -8.13
CA MET A 1 -0.63 8.05 -6.84
C MET A 1 0.27 9.21 -6.49
N THR A 2 -0.25 10.43 -6.36
CA THR A 2 0.61 11.61 -6.19
C THR A 2 1.01 11.81 -4.72
N LEU A 3 2.30 11.72 -4.44
CA LEU A 3 2.89 12.27 -3.21
C LEU A 3 3.62 13.57 -3.58
N PRO A 4 3.89 14.46 -2.62
CA PRO A 4 4.77 15.59 -2.89
C PRO A 4 6.11 15.08 -3.44
N LYS A 5 6.48 15.52 -4.64
CA LYS A 5 7.76 15.25 -5.34
C LYS A 5 7.95 13.85 -5.94
N ILE A 6 7.14 12.84 -5.63
CA ILE A 6 7.31 11.47 -6.15
C ILE A 6 5.96 10.74 -6.29
N ASP A 7 5.85 9.76 -7.18
CA ASP A 7 4.67 8.89 -7.24
C ASP A 7 4.77 7.75 -6.20
N GLY A 8 3.69 7.49 -5.46
CA GLY A 8 3.64 6.41 -4.47
C GLY A 8 3.91 5.01 -5.05
N ILE A 9 3.61 4.78 -6.33
CA ILE A 9 3.95 3.53 -7.03
C ILE A 9 5.46 3.43 -7.29
N GLU A 10 6.12 4.56 -7.57
CA GLU A 10 7.58 4.60 -7.72
C GLU A 10 8.27 4.33 -6.38
N VAL A 11 7.74 4.87 -5.28
CA VAL A 11 8.20 4.57 -3.92
C VAL A 11 8.08 3.08 -3.63
N LEU A 12 6.91 2.48 -3.90
CA LEU A 12 6.68 1.05 -3.72
C LEU A 12 7.69 0.21 -4.52
N ALA A 13 7.92 0.55 -5.79
CA ALA A 13 8.86 -0.17 -6.64
C ALA A 13 10.29 -0.10 -6.08
N LYS A 14 10.73 1.07 -5.58
CA LYS A 14 12.05 1.24 -4.95
C LYS A 14 12.18 0.40 -3.68
N ILE A 15 11.18 0.42 -2.79
CA ILE A 15 11.20 -0.36 -1.55
C ILE A 15 11.25 -1.87 -1.84
N LYS A 16 10.52 -2.34 -2.84
CA LYS A 16 10.49 -3.76 -3.21
C LYS A 16 11.73 -4.22 -3.97
N ALA A 17 12.45 -3.32 -4.63
CA ALA A 17 13.70 -3.63 -5.34
C ALA A 17 14.92 -3.69 -4.42
N ASP A 18 14.89 -3.02 -3.25
CA ASP A 18 15.99 -3.02 -2.29
C ASP A 18 15.94 -4.29 -1.40
N PRO A 19 16.98 -5.15 -1.39
CA PRO A 19 17.03 -6.37 -0.58
C PRO A 19 16.87 -6.15 0.92
N VAL A 20 17.23 -4.97 1.43
CA VAL A 20 17.12 -4.62 2.86
C VAL A 20 15.66 -4.35 3.23
N THR A 21 14.85 -3.82 2.31
CA THR A 21 13.47 -3.41 2.57
C THR A 21 12.41 -4.24 1.87
N SER A 22 12.79 -5.14 0.96
CA SER A 22 11.86 -5.92 0.11
C SER A 22 10.85 -6.75 0.92
N ASN A 23 11.30 -7.24 2.09
CA ASN A 23 10.52 -8.11 2.98
C ASN A 23 9.61 -7.33 3.95
N ILE A 24 9.70 -6.01 3.99
CA ILE A 24 8.83 -5.18 4.84
C ILE A 24 7.39 -5.25 4.31
N LYS A 25 6.45 -5.35 5.26
CA LYS A 25 5.01 -5.29 4.99
C LYS A 25 4.62 -3.89 4.55
N ILE A 26 3.91 -3.76 3.43
CA ILE A 26 3.52 -2.47 2.85
C ILE A 26 2.01 -2.43 2.66
N PHE A 27 1.38 -1.45 3.28
CA PHE A 27 -0.03 -1.11 3.11
C PHE A 27 -0.12 0.23 2.41
N ILE A 28 -0.98 0.31 1.40
CA ILE A 28 -1.28 1.57 0.74
C ILE A 28 -2.62 2.10 1.25
N LEU A 29 -2.63 3.38 1.61
CA LEU A 29 -3.84 4.09 1.99
C LEU A 29 -3.99 5.32 1.07
N SER A 30 -4.99 5.31 0.20
CA SER A 30 -5.12 6.27 -0.92
C SER A 30 -6.57 6.70 -1.14
N ASN A 31 -6.80 7.94 -1.60
CA ASN A 31 -8.14 8.34 -2.07
C ASN A 31 -8.37 7.98 -3.56
N ASN A 32 -7.33 7.49 -4.25
CA ASN A 32 -7.44 7.08 -5.65
C ASN A 32 -8.06 5.67 -5.72
N ASN A 33 -9.17 5.54 -6.44
CA ASN A 33 -9.91 4.28 -6.67
C ASN A 33 -9.78 3.76 -8.11
N GLN A 34 -8.81 4.24 -8.89
CA GLN A 34 -8.58 3.77 -10.25
C GLN A 34 -8.07 2.33 -10.24
N ASP A 35 -8.83 1.43 -10.85
CA ASP A 35 -8.53 -0.01 -10.93
C ASP A 35 -7.12 -0.31 -11.43
N GLU A 36 -6.62 0.43 -12.41
CA GLU A 36 -5.28 0.23 -12.96
C GLU A 36 -4.19 0.48 -11.90
N THR A 37 -4.35 1.53 -11.10
CA THR A 37 -3.41 1.87 -10.03
C THR A 37 -3.42 0.79 -8.94
N ILE A 38 -4.61 0.32 -8.55
CA ILE A 38 -4.79 -0.74 -7.56
C ILE A 38 -4.13 -2.04 -8.05
N LYS A 39 -4.43 -2.46 -9.29
CA LYS A 39 -3.84 -3.66 -9.90
C LYS A 39 -2.32 -3.58 -9.97
N ARG A 40 -1.77 -2.41 -10.33
CA ARG A 40 -0.32 -2.21 -10.38
C ARG A 40 0.32 -2.32 -9.00
N ALA A 41 -0.27 -1.72 -7.98
CA ALA A 41 0.21 -1.83 -6.60
C ALA A 41 0.21 -3.29 -6.11
N LEU A 42 -0.91 -4.01 -6.31
CA LEU A 42 -1.03 -5.42 -5.94
C LEU A 42 0.01 -6.29 -6.66
N LYS A 43 0.23 -6.06 -7.95
CA LYS A 43 1.25 -6.79 -8.74
C LYS A 43 2.68 -6.55 -8.23
N LEU A 44 2.94 -5.38 -7.64
CA LEU A 44 4.24 -5.03 -7.05
C LEU A 44 4.43 -5.61 -5.64
N GLY A 45 3.43 -6.29 -5.07
CA GLY A 45 3.56 -7.02 -3.81
C GLY A 45 3.30 -6.18 -2.56
N VAL A 46 2.31 -5.28 -2.61
CA VAL A 46 1.72 -4.72 -1.38
C VAL A 46 0.88 -5.77 -0.67
N ASP A 47 0.82 -5.69 0.65
CA ASP A 47 0.00 -6.57 1.48
C ASP A 47 -1.49 -6.15 1.43
N ASP A 48 -1.76 -4.85 1.29
CA ASP A 48 -3.12 -4.35 1.08
C ASP A 48 -3.14 -2.97 0.39
N TYR A 49 -4.23 -2.67 -0.30
CA TYR A 49 -4.56 -1.35 -0.83
C TYR A 49 -5.93 -0.92 -0.29
N MET A 50 -5.95 0.09 0.56
CA MET A 50 -7.14 0.63 1.20
C MET A 50 -7.53 1.98 0.60
N ILE A 51 -8.77 2.07 0.13
CA ILE A 51 -9.36 3.35 -0.29
C ILE A 51 -9.78 4.12 0.96
N LYS A 52 -9.12 5.26 1.23
CA LYS A 52 -9.25 6.05 2.47
C LYS A 52 -10.68 6.29 2.92
N VAL A 53 -11.55 6.64 1.98
CA VAL A 53 -12.95 7.01 2.27
C VAL A 53 -13.84 5.82 2.60
N ASN A 54 -13.36 4.59 2.39
CA ASN A 54 -14.14 3.37 2.63
C ASN A 54 -13.90 2.77 4.02
N PHE A 55 -13.00 3.33 4.84
CA PHE A 55 -12.63 2.75 6.12
C PHE A 55 -12.58 3.80 7.23
N THR A 56 -13.01 3.42 8.43
CA THR A 56 -12.72 4.18 9.64
C THR A 56 -11.28 3.92 10.11
N PRO A 57 -10.68 4.79 10.94
CA PRO A 57 -9.38 4.54 11.53
C PRO A 57 -9.29 3.19 12.27
N GLU A 58 -10.34 2.79 12.99
CA GLU A 58 -10.40 1.52 13.72
C GLU A 58 -10.35 0.31 12.78
N GLU A 59 -11.05 0.38 11.65
CA GLU A 59 -11.04 -0.69 10.63
C GLU A 59 -9.65 -0.83 9.97
N ILE A 60 -8.97 0.30 9.74
CA ILE A 60 -7.59 0.30 9.21
C ILE A 60 -6.64 -0.40 10.20
N VAL A 61 -6.73 -0.04 11.49
CA VAL A 61 -5.91 -0.68 12.53
C VAL A 61 -6.20 -2.19 12.58
N GLY A 62 -7.47 -2.59 12.55
CA GLY A 62 -7.84 -4.01 12.55
C GLY A 62 -7.28 -4.79 11.36
N LYS A 63 -7.24 -4.19 10.17
CA LYS A 63 -6.62 -4.80 8.98
C LYS A 63 -5.12 -4.99 9.14
N VAL A 64 -4.41 -3.97 9.61
CA VAL A 64 -2.96 -4.04 9.84
C VAL A 64 -2.64 -5.11 10.88
N ASP A 65 -3.36 -5.13 11.99
CA ASP A 65 -3.22 -6.12 13.06
C ASP A 65 -3.37 -7.57 12.55
N LYS A 66 -4.35 -7.80 11.67
CA LYS A 66 -4.60 -9.11 11.10
C LYS A 66 -3.43 -9.61 10.25
N VAL A 67 -2.76 -8.71 9.51
CA VAL A 67 -1.62 -9.08 8.66
C VAL A 67 -0.34 -9.23 9.48
N LEU A 68 -0.17 -8.48 10.57
CA LEU A 68 1.01 -8.59 11.45
C LEU A 68 0.99 -9.82 12.36
N LYS A 69 -0.20 -10.35 12.68
CA LYS A 69 -0.38 -11.55 13.53
C LYS A 69 -0.39 -12.87 12.73
N GLN A 70 -0.29 -12.80 11.40
CA GLN A 70 -0.11 -13.96 10.50
C GLN A 70 1.37 -14.30 10.36
#